data_AF-G5R6Q2-F1
#
_entry.id   AF-G5R6Q2-F1
#
_cell.length_a   1.000
_cell.length_b   1.000
_cell.length_c   1.000
_cell.angle_alpha   90.00
_cell.angle_beta   90.00
_cell.angle_gamma   90.00
#
_symmetry.space_group_name_H-M   'P 1'
#
loop_
_entity.id
_entity.type
_entity.pdbx_description
1 polymer ?
#
loop_
_entity_poly.entity_id
_entity_poly.type
_entity_poly.pdbx_seq_one_letter_code
_entity_poly.pdbx_strand_id
1 'polypeptide(L)'
;MQHWLRSTVIAIGSLLVLFMLLFWIPLDMPIKFTLSWMKGAQTIEATTVKQLEKAGVRVGDTLHLSGKGMCNIHSGATWSGQSNSPFMPFDCSQIIWNDAPALPLPESDLVNKAMALSQAVNRQLHPKPEDDSRVSASLRSAIQKSGMVLLDDFGDIVLKTADLCAAEDECVRLKNALVNLGNSKDWNALVKRANAGKLDGVNVLLRPVSAESLENLVTTSTAP
;
A
#
# COMPACT_ATOMS: atom_id res chain seq x y z
N MET A 1 -36.59 72.59 17.60
CA MET A 1 -37.23 71.75 16.55
C MET A 1 -36.48 71.73 15.22
N GLN A 2 -35.95 72.85 14.70
CA GLN A 2 -35.29 72.92 13.38
C GLN A 2 -33.98 72.10 13.23
N HIS A 3 -33.18 71.98 14.29
CA HIS A 3 -31.93 71.21 14.26
C HIS A 3 -32.15 69.70 14.16
N TRP A 4 -33.18 69.18 14.81
CA TRP A 4 -33.55 67.76 14.73
C TRP A 4 -34.00 67.38 13.32
N LEU A 5 -34.86 68.21 12.70
CA LEU A 5 -35.30 68.04 11.32
C LEU A 5 -34.14 68.01 10.32
N ARG A 6 -33.17 68.92 10.46
CA ARG A 6 -31.97 68.93 9.60
C ARG A 6 -31.14 67.65 9.77
N SER A 7 -30.93 67.20 11.00
CA SER A 7 -30.21 65.95 11.27
C SER A 7 -30.97 64.73 10.73
N THR A 8 -32.30 64.69 10.84
CA THR A 8 -33.12 63.60 10.30
C THR A 8 -33.05 63.56 8.76
N VAL A 9 -33.09 64.71 8.09
CA VAL A 9 -32.97 64.78 6.63
C VAL A 9 -31.58 64.32 6.16
N ILE A 10 -30.51 64.71 6.87
CA ILE A 10 -29.14 64.26 6.55
C ILE A 10 -29.00 62.75 6.77
N ALA A 11 -29.58 62.21 7.86
CA ALA A 11 -29.55 60.78 8.15
C ALA A 11 -30.33 59.95 7.11
N ILE A 12 -31.48 60.43 6.66
CA ILE A 12 -32.26 59.77 5.60
C ILE A 12 -31.50 59.85 4.26
N GLY A 13 -30.90 61.00 3.96
CA GLY A 13 -30.10 61.19 2.76
C GLY A 13 -28.88 60.26 2.69
N SER A 14 -28.15 60.10 3.80
CA SER A 14 -27.01 59.18 3.84
C SER A 14 -27.44 57.72 3.73
N LEU A 15 -28.58 57.35 4.31
CA LEU A 15 -29.13 55.99 4.23
C LEU A 15 -29.59 55.64 2.81
N LEU A 16 -30.20 56.60 2.10
CA LEU A 16 -30.57 56.45 0.68
C LEU A 16 -29.36 56.25 -0.22
N VAL A 17 -28.30 57.05 -0.03
CA VAL A 17 -27.05 56.92 -0.79
C VAL A 17 -26.40 55.56 -0.52
N LEU A 18 -26.38 55.10 0.73
CA LEU A 18 -25.85 53.78 1.10
C LEU A 18 -26.66 52.66 0.43
N PHE A 19 -27.99 52.75 0.41
CA PHE A 19 -28.84 51.78 -0.26
C PHE A 19 -28.61 51.76 -1.78
N MET A 20 -28.48 52.93 -2.41
CA MET A 20 -28.13 53.05 -3.83
C MET A 20 -26.78 52.37 -4.13
N LEU A 21 -25.76 52.61 -3.31
CA LEU A 21 -24.45 51.98 -3.49
C LEU A 21 -24.53 50.46 -3.35
N LEU A 22 -25.26 49.94 -2.37
CA LEU A 22 -25.40 48.49 -2.11
C LEU A 22 -26.11 47.73 -3.24
N PHE A 23 -27.13 48.32 -3.85
CA PHE A 23 -27.93 47.66 -4.89
C PHE A 23 -27.41 47.91 -6.32
N TRP A 24 -26.75 49.04 -6.57
CA TRP A 24 -26.36 49.45 -7.93
C TRP A 24 -24.89 49.15 -8.27
N ILE A 25 -24.02 49.05 -7.27
CA ILE A 25 -22.63 48.58 -7.43
C ILE A 25 -22.61 47.10 -7.01
N PRO A 26 -21.85 46.21 -7.69
CA PRO A 26 -21.75 44.80 -7.33
C PRO A 26 -20.90 44.59 -6.05
N LEU A 27 -21.28 45.26 -4.96
CA LEU A 27 -20.69 45.13 -3.63
C LEU A 27 -21.13 43.83 -2.93
N ASP A 28 -22.02 43.03 -3.52
CA ASP A 28 -22.43 41.74 -2.98
C ASP A 28 -21.23 40.79 -2.79
N MET A 29 -20.25 40.83 -3.69
CA MET A 29 -18.97 40.10 -3.53
C MET A 29 -18.19 40.55 -2.28
N PRO A 30 -17.74 41.82 -2.15
CA PRO A 30 -16.97 42.25 -0.99
C PRO A 30 -17.73 42.20 0.35
N ILE A 31 -19.06 42.33 0.35
CA ILE A 31 -19.87 42.21 1.58
C ILE A 31 -19.94 40.76 2.06
N LYS A 32 -20.04 39.79 1.14
CA LYS A 32 -19.91 38.37 1.49
C LYS A 32 -18.54 38.05 2.05
N PHE A 33 -17.47 38.63 1.48
CA PHE A 33 -16.11 38.47 2.02
C PHE A 33 -15.95 39.09 3.41
N THR A 34 -16.45 40.31 3.66
CA THR A 34 -16.35 40.93 5.00
C THR A 34 -17.25 40.26 6.03
N LEU A 35 -18.42 39.75 5.64
CA LEU A 35 -19.30 38.95 6.49
C LEU A 35 -18.69 37.57 6.82
N SER A 36 -18.06 36.89 5.86
CA SER A 36 -17.35 35.63 6.11
C SER A 36 -16.12 35.86 7.00
N TRP A 37 -15.41 36.98 6.83
CA TRP A 37 -14.30 37.36 7.70
C TRP A 37 -14.76 37.69 9.13
N MET A 38 -15.88 38.42 9.30
CA MET A 38 -16.48 38.69 10.61
C MET A 38 -17.07 37.43 11.28
N LYS A 39 -17.56 36.46 10.51
CA LYS A 39 -18.05 35.17 11.04
C LYS A 39 -16.90 34.22 11.45
N GLY A 40 -15.65 34.62 11.19
CA GLY A 40 -14.46 33.84 11.44
C GLY A 40 -14.34 32.73 10.41
N ALA A 41 -13.38 32.86 9.48
CA ALA A 41 -12.96 31.74 8.67
C ALA A 41 -12.54 30.60 9.62
N GLN A 42 -13.28 29.49 9.59
CA GLN A 42 -12.96 28.34 10.45
C GLN A 42 -11.98 27.44 9.72
N THR A 43 -10.94 27.01 10.44
CA THR A 43 -10.05 25.94 9.98
C THR A 43 -10.75 24.62 10.21
N ILE A 44 -11.20 23.98 9.13
CA ILE A 44 -11.87 22.68 9.17
C ILE A 44 -10.79 21.60 9.02
N GLU A 45 -10.57 20.84 10.09
CA GLU A 45 -9.73 19.65 10.07
C GLU A 45 -10.60 18.42 9.85
N ALA A 46 -10.32 17.64 8.80
CA ALA A 46 -11.05 16.40 8.54
C ALA A 46 -10.10 15.28 8.15
N THR A 47 -10.27 14.15 8.83
CA THR A 47 -9.50 12.91 8.58
C THR A 47 -10.26 11.86 7.77
N THR A 48 -11.56 12.09 7.57
CA THR A 48 -12.48 11.21 6.86
C THR A 48 -13.45 12.02 5.98
N VAL A 49 -13.96 11.40 4.93
CA VAL A 49 -14.90 12.06 4.00
C VAL A 49 -16.19 12.47 4.72
N LYS A 50 -16.70 11.62 5.61
CA LYS A 50 -17.86 11.93 6.47
C LYS A 50 -17.66 13.13 7.38
N GLN A 51 -16.46 13.30 7.95
CA GLN A 51 -16.17 14.48 8.78
C GLN A 51 -16.22 15.76 7.95
N LEU A 52 -15.65 15.72 6.74
CA LEU A 52 -15.67 16.86 5.83
C LEU A 52 -17.08 17.21 5.35
N GLU A 53 -17.88 16.20 5.00
CA GLU A 53 -19.28 16.38 4.59
C GLU A 53 -20.10 17.02 5.71
N LYS A 54 -19.95 16.55 6.95
CA LYS A 54 -20.66 17.09 8.12
C LYS A 54 -20.22 18.50 8.49
N ALA A 55 -18.97 18.89 8.19
CA ALA A 55 -18.46 20.22 8.49
C ALA A 55 -19.15 21.33 7.66
N GLY A 56 -19.75 21.00 6.52
CA GLY A 56 -20.55 21.94 5.74
C GLY A 56 -19.74 23.11 5.18
N VAL A 57 -18.64 22.77 4.49
CA VAL A 57 -17.64 23.69 3.93
C VAL A 57 -18.27 24.84 3.14
N ARG A 58 -17.80 26.06 3.40
CA ARG A 58 -18.24 27.28 2.73
C ARG A 58 -17.07 27.97 2.04
N VAL A 59 -17.42 28.85 1.09
CA VAL A 59 -16.43 29.69 0.42
C VAL A 59 -15.77 30.61 1.45
N GLY A 60 -14.47 30.48 1.61
CA GLY A 60 -13.65 31.23 2.57
C GLY A 60 -13.12 30.41 3.74
N ASP A 61 -13.53 29.15 3.90
CA ASP A 61 -12.99 28.26 4.92
C ASP A 61 -11.58 27.76 4.53
N THR A 62 -10.74 27.52 5.55
CA THR A 62 -9.42 26.91 5.36
C THR A 62 -9.53 25.43 5.69
N LEU A 63 -9.14 24.56 4.75
CA LEU A 63 -9.23 23.11 4.94
C LEU A 63 -7.86 22.52 5.29
N HIS A 64 -7.81 21.70 6.34
CA HIS A 64 -6.68 20.84 6.64
C HIS A 64 -7.15 19.38 6.57
N LEU A 65 -6.90 18.73 5.43
CA LEU A 65 -7.41 17.40 5.14
C LEU A 65 -6.25 16.40 5.16
N SER A 66 -6.45 15.28 5.85
CA SER A 66 -5.54 14.14 5.83
C SER A 66 -6.37 12.88 5.66
N GLY A 67 -5.94 11.94 4.84
CA GLY A 67 -6.77 10.77 4.57
C GLY A 67 -6.06 9.73 3.74
N LYS A 68 -6.70 8.57 3.64
CA LYS A 68 -6.30 7.49 2.74
C LYS A 68 -7.31 7.44 1.60
N GLY A 69 -6.84 7.49 0.37
CA GLY A 69 -7.67 7.32 -0.82
C GLY A 69 -7.30 6.06 -1.59
N MET A 70 -8.20 5.63 -2.47
CA MET A 70 -7.93 4.58 -3.43
C MET A 70 -7.26 5.14 -4.67
N CYS A 71 -6.22 4.45 -5.13
CA CYS A 71 -5.58 4.73 -6.40
C CYS A 71 -6.54 4.40 -7.56
N ASN A 72 -6.69 5.33 -8.49
CA ASN A 72 -7.50 5.18 -9.68
C ASN A 72 -6.62 5.35 -10.92
N ILE A 73 -6.61 4.32 -11.77
CA ILE A 73 -5.93 4.34 -13.06
C ILE A 73 -6.92 4.96 -14.04
N HIS A 74 -6.59 6.13 -14.60
CA HIS A 74 -7.47 6.81 -15.56
C HIS A 74 -7.55 6.02 -16.88
N SER A 75 -8.47 5.06 -16.98
CA SER A 75 -8.86 4.49 -18.26
C SER A 75 -9.87 5.45 -18.91
N GLY A 76 -9.42 6.33 -19.79
CA GLY A 76 -10.32 6.99 -20.74
C GLY A 76 -11.19 5.93 -21.42
N ALA A 77 -12.43 6.30 -21.78
CA ALA A 77 -13.60 5.44 -22.10
C ALA A 77 -13.45 4.35 -23.20
N THR A 78 -12.24 4.03 -23.63
CA THR A 78 -11.91 2.95 -24.55
C THR A 78 -10.77 2.15 -23.94
N TRP A 79 -11.08 1.01 -23.33
CA TRP A 79 -10.09 0.00 -22.95
C TRP A 79 -9.52 -0.62 -24.23
N SER A 80 -8.61 0.09 -24.90
CA SER A 80 -7.70 -0.51 -25.87
C SER A 80 -6.48 -0.96 -25.08
N GLY A 81 -6.24 -2.27 -24.98
CA GLY A 81 -5.07 -2.88 -24.33
C GLY A 81 -3.72 -2.54 -24.99
N GLN A 82 -3.63 -1.40 -25.69
CA GLN A 82 -2.49 -0.90 -26.42
C GLN A 82 -2.34 0.62 -26.19
N SER A 83 -1.76 1.00 -25.06
CA SER A 83 -0.98 2.25 -24.96
C SER A 83 0.06 2.17 -23.85
N ASN A 84 1.09 1.39 -24.12
CA ASN A 84 2.51 1.77 -24.00
C ASN A 84 3.00 2.44 -22.68
N SER A 85 2.75 1.81 -21.53
CA SER A 85 3.65 1.96 -20.38
C SER A 85 3.70 0.67 -19.56
N PRO A 86 4.89 0.09 -19.27
CA PRO A 86 5.03 -1.10 -18.44
C PRO A 86 4.62 -0.87 -16.97
N PHE A 87 4.33 0.37 -16.57
CA PHE A 87 3.96 0.75 -15.21
C PHE A 87 2.47 1.12 -15.05
N MET A 88 1.62 0.91 -16.06
CA MET A 88 0.18 1.20 -15.97
C MET A 88 -0.54 0.59 -14.75
N PRO A 89 -0.21 -0.63 -14.27
CA PRO A 89 -0.83 -1.19 -13.06
C PRO A 89 -0.48 -0.41 -11.77
N PHE A 90 0.54 0.45 -11.83
CA PHE A 90 1.02 1.28 -10.73
C PHE A 90 0.78 2.79 -10.98
N ASP A 91 0.10 3.16 -12.08
CA ASP A 91 -0.16 4.56 -12.43
C ASP A 91 -1.33 5.12 -11.60
N CYS A 92 -1.02 5.49 -10.35
CA CYS A 92 -1.92 6.19 -9.44
C CYS A 92 -2.02 7.69 -9.76
N SER A 93 -2.25 8.04 -11.03
CA SER A 93 -2.42 9.43 -11.49
C SER A 93 -3.62 10.13 -10.86
N GLN A 94 -4.57 9.39 -10.30
CA GLN A 94 -5.69 9.92 -9.52
C GLN A 94 -5.84 9.18 -8.19
N ILE A 95 -6.06 9.93 -7.11
CA ILE A 95 -6.42 9.38 -5.80
C ILE A 95 -7.85 9.77 -5.51
N ILE A 96 -8.72 8.78 -5.35
CA ILE A 96 -10.11 8.97 -4.94
C ILE A 96 -10.18 8.80 -3.43
N TRP A 97 -10.41 9.90 -2.71
CA TRP A 97 -10.68 9.83 -1.28
C TRP A 97 -12.15 9.48 -1.06
N ASN A 98 -12.42 8.25 -0.59
CA ASN A 98 -13.77 7.78 -0.30
C ASN A 98 -13.77 6.83 0.90
N ASP A 99 -14.97 6.49 1.37
CA ASP A 99 -15.18 5.49 2.43
C ASP A 99 -15.49 4.09 1.85
N ALA A 100 -15.12 3.84 0.60
CA ALA A 100 -15.33 2.53 0.00
C ALA A 100 -14.38 1.51 0.64
N PRO A 101 -14.85 0.27 0.92
CA PRO A 101 -13.95 -0.78 1.38
C PRO A 101 -12.88 -1.01 0.31
N ALA A 102 -11.63 -1.21 0.74
CA ALA A 102 -10.55 -1.57 -0.17
C ALA A 102 -10.94 -2.80 -0.96
N LEU A 103 -10.71 -2.77 -2.28
CA LEU A 103 -10.94 -3.95 -3.11
C LEU A 103 -10.11 -5.11 -2.56
N PRO A 104 -10.67 -6.33 -2.49
CA PRO A 104 -9.86 -7.50 -2.17
C PRO A 104 -8.74 -7.59 -3.20
N LEU A 105 -7.57 -8.04 -2.75
CA LEU A 105 -6.48 -8.34 -3.68
C LEU A 105 -7.00 -9.34 -4.72
N PRO A 106 -6.67 -9.18 -6.01
CA PRO A 106 -7.08 -10.14 -7.02
C PRO A 106 -6.51 -11.51 -6.64
N GLU A 107 -7.40 -12.42 -6.27
CA GLU A 107 -7.05 -13.80 -5.91
C GLU A 107 -6.51 -14.50 -7.15
N SER A 108 -5.24 -14.85 -7.13
CA SER A 108 -4.60 -15.68 -8.14
C SER A 108 -3.86 -16.79 -7.43
N ASP A 109 -4.24 -18.04 -7.72
CA ASP A 109 -3.59 -19.21 -7.13
C ASP A 109 -2.09 -19.21 -7.38
N LEU A 110 -1.64 -18.73 -8.55
CA LEU A 110 -0.22 -18.59 -8.87
C LEU A 110 0.47 -17.52 -8.03
N VAL A 111 -0.16 -16.36 -7.84
CA VAL A 111 0.38 -15.29 -6.99
C VAL A 111 0.43 -15.75 -5.53
N ASN A 112 -0.60 -16.45 -5.07
CA ASN A 112 -0.67 -17.00 -3.72
C ASN A 112 0.45 -18.03 -3.49
N LYS A 113 0.70 -18.92 -4.46
CA LYS A 113 1.82 -19.89 -4.41
C LYS A 113 3.19 -19.20 -4.46
N ALA A 114 3.37 -18.20 -5.33
CA ALA A 114 4.60 -17.44 -5.46
C ALA A 114 4.93 -16.67 -4.17
N MET A 115 3.91 -16.03 -3.60
CA MET A 115 4.01 -15.31 -2.33
C MET A 115 4.32 -16.27 -1.17
N ALA A 116 3.66 -17.43 -1.12
CA ALA A 116 3.92 -18.44 -0.10
C ALA A 116 5.38 -18.92 -0.15
N LEU A 117 5.91 -19.19 -1.34
CA LEU A 117 7.33 -19.58 -1.51
C LEU A 117 8.28 -18.46 -1.10
N SER A 118 8.06 -17.24 -1.59
CA SER A 118 8.89 -16.07 -1.27
C SER A 118 8.93 -15.78 0.24
N GLN A 119 7.76 -15.81 0.89
CA GLN A 119 7.65 -15.61 2.34
C GLN A 119 8.33 -16.73 3.13
N ALA A 120 8.18 -18.00 2.72
CA ALA A 120 8.81 -19.12 3.40
C ALA A 120 10.34 -19.04 3.34
N VAL A 121 10.90 -18.69 2.17
CA VAL A 121 12.34 -18.52 2.01
C VAL A 121 12.85 -17.31 2.77
N ASN A 122 12.19 -16.15 2.67
CA ASN A 122 12.59 -14.96 3.40
C ASN A 122 12.53 -15.17 4.92
N ARG A 123 11.50 -15.84 5.44
CA ARG A 123 11.38 -16.16 6.88
C ARG A 123 12.54 -17.03 7.37
N GLN A 124 12.95 -18.02 6.58
CA GLN A 124 14.05 -18.92 6.98
C GLN A 124 15.44 -18.29 6.81
N LEU A 125 15.63 -17.43 5.80
CA LEU A 125 16.89 -16.72 5.60
C LEU A 125 17.08 -15.55 6.58
N HIS A 126 15.98 -14.86 6.91
CA HIS A 126 15.95 -13.69 7.79
C HIS A 126 14.98 -13.90 8.98
N PRO A 127 15.26 -14.87 9.87
CA PRO A 127 14.35 -15.20 10.96
C PRO A 127 14.25 -14.06 11.97
N LYS A 128 13.02 -13.74 12.37
CA LYS A 128 12.74 -12.78 13.44
C LYS A 128 12.70 -13.47 14.81
N PRO A 129 12.87 -12.73 15.92
CA PRO A 129 12.84 -13.30 17.26
C PRO A 129 11.51 -13.99 17.60
N GLU A 130 10.41 -13.52 17.03
CA GLU A 130 9.06 -14.06 17.20
C GLU A 130 8.74 -15.29 16.34
N ASP A 131 9.60 -15.70 15.40
CA ASP A 131 9.32 -16.85 14.55
C ASP A 131 9.47 -18.17 15.32
N ASP A 132 8.41 -18.99 15.29
CA ASP A 132 8.39 -20.38 15.79
C ASP A 132 9.33 -21.23 14.94
N SER A 133 10.62 -21.17 15.25
CA SER A 133 11.62 -22.01 14.60
C SER A 133 11.84 -23.28 15.41
N ARG A 134 11.95 -24.41 14.68
CA ARG A 134 12.08 -25.77 15.21
C ARG A 134 13.40 -26.01 15.98
N VAL A 135 14.29 -25.02 16.02
CA VAL A 135 15.63 -25.07 16.61
C VAL A 135 15.70 -24.16 17.84
N SER A 136 16.52 -24.46 18.86
CA SER A 136 16.63 -23.58 20.03
C SER A 136 17.25 -22.21 19.68
N ALA A 137 16.82 -21.15 20.37
CA ALA A 137 17.33 -19.79 20.16
C ALA A 137 18.86 -19.67 20.36
N SER A 138 19.43 -20.50 21.25
CA SER A 138 20.88 -20.55 21.50
C SER A 138 21.67 -21.12 20.33
N LEU A 139 21.17 -22.17 19.66
CA LEU A 139 21.83 -22.76 18.49
C LEU A 139 21.74 -21.83 17.28
N ARG A 140 20.60 -21.16 17.08
CA ARG A 140 20.45 -20.13 16.04
C ARG A 140 21.40 -18.96 16.23
N SER A 141 21.53 -18.45 17.46
CA SER A 141 22.46 -17.37 17.77
C SER A 141 23.92 -17.78 17.53
N ALA A 142 24.30 -19.01 17.87
CA ALA A 142 25.64 -19.54 17.61
C ALA A 142 25.94 -19.65 16.11
N ILE A 143 24.96 -20.09 15.30
CA ILE A 143 25.09 -20.22 13.84
C ILE A 143 25.18 -18.84 13.17
N GLN A 144 24.33 -17.89 13.56
CA GLN A 144 24.41 -16.51 13.07
C GLN A 144 25.74 -15.85 13.44
N LYS A 145 26.25 -16.08 14.67
CA LYS A 145 27.56 -15.60 15.10
C LYS A 145 28.71 -16.23 14.31
N SER A 146 28.52 -17.43 13.76
CA SER A 146 29.47 -18.08 12.85
C SER A 146 29.38 -17.59 11.40
N GLY A 147 28.46 -16.66 11.10
CA GLY A 147 28.26 -16.13 9.76
C GLY A 147 27.61 -17.11 8.79
N MET A 148 26.97 -18.17 9.29
CA MET A 148 26.20 -19.12 8.49
C MET A 148 24.70 -18.86 8.64
N VAL A 149 23.93 -19.23 7.62
CA VAL A 149 22.46 -19.15 7.61
C VAL A 149 21.89 -20.55 7.73
N LEU A 150 20.87 -20.72 8.58
CA LEU A 150 20.23 -22.00 8.83
C LEU A 150 18.84 -22.01 8.18
N LEU A 151 18.60 -22.95 7.28
CA LEU A 151 17.24 -23.30 6.87
C LEU A 151 16.74 -24.40 7.81
N ASP A 152 15.75 -24.08 8.63
CA ASP A 152 15.22 -24.96 9.67
C ASP A 152 14.00 -25.78 9.21
N ASP A 153 13.42 -25.43 8.06
CA ASP A 153 12.36 -26.19 7.39
C ASP A 153 12.60 -26.24 5.88
N PHE A 154 13.68 -26.93 5.49
CA PHE A 154 14.03 -27.11 4.09
C PHE A 154 12.94 -27.87 3.30
N GLY A 155 12.19 -28.76 3.98
CA GLY A 155 11.07 -29.49 3.38
C GLY A 155 9.96 -28.55 2.89
N ASP A 156 9.59 -27.56 3.69
CA ASP A 156 8.58 -26.56 3.33
C ASP A 156 8.94 -25.78 2.05
N ILE A 157 10.21 -25.40 1.89
CA ILE A 157 10.69 -24.71 0.67
C ILE A 157 10.55 -25.61 -0.55
N VAL A 158 10.91 -26.89 -0.42
CA VAL A 158 10.80 -27.87 -1.52
C VAL A 158 9.33 -28.05 -1.93
N LEU A 159 8.42 -28.21 -0.97
CA LEU A 159 6.99 -28.40 -1.25
C LEU A 159 6.36 -27.17 -1.89
N LYS A 160 6.62 -25.98 -1.37
CA LYS A 160 6.13 -24.73 -1.96
C LYS A 160 6.69 -24.47 -3.36
N THR A 161 7.94 -24.88 -3.61
CA THR A 161 8.53 -24.83 -4.95
C THR A 161 7.86 -25.83 -5.90
N ALA A 162 7.49 -27.02 -5.42
CA ALA A 162 6.74 -27.99 -6.22
C ALA A 162 5.32 -27.51 -6.56
N ASP A 163 4.67 -26.82 -5.62
CA ASP A 163 3.34 -26.24 -5.84
C ASP A 163 3.33 -25.11 -6.86
N LEU A 164 4.38 -24.27 -6.86
CA LEU A 164 4.56 -23.16 -7.80
C LEU A 164 5.03 -23.65 -9.18
N CYS A 165 6.02 -24.53 -9.22
CA CYS A 165 6.72 -24.94 -10.43
C CYS A 165 6.38 -26.39 -10.82
N ALA A 166 5.12 -26.62 -11.19
CA ALA A 166 4.57 -27.96 -11.39
C ALA A 166 5.08 -28.65 -12.67
N ALA A 167 5.34 -27.89 -13.74
CA ALA A 167 5.83 -28.47 -15.00
C ALA A 167 7.33 -28.76 -14.93
N GLU A 168 7.82 -29.73 -15.71
CA GLU A 168 9.25 -30.13 -15.66
C GLU A 168 10.21 -29.03 -16.10
N ASP A 169 9.78 -28.18 -17.05
CA ASP A 169 10.55 -27.08 -17.63
C ASP A 169 10.46 -25.77 -16.83
N GLU A 170 9.60 -25.71 -15.81
CA GLU A 170 9.49 -24.56 -14.92
C GLU A 170 10.56 -24.57 -13.83
N CYS A 171 11.11 -23.38 -13.54
CA CYS A 171 12.02 -23.14 -12.42
C CYS A 171 13.25 -24.06 -12.37
N VAL A 172 13.76 -24.52 -13.52
CA VAL A 172 14.85 -25.51 -13.62
C VAL A 172 16.06 -25.15 -12.76
N ARG A 173 16.46 -23.87 -12.74
CA ARG A 173 17.60 -23.39 -11.94
C ARG A 173 17.35 -23.53 -10.44
N LEU A 174 16.15 -23.17 -9.98
CA LEU A 174 15.74 -23.30 -8.59
C LEU A 174 15.64 -24.76 -8.16
N LYS A 175 14.99 -25.60 -8.98
CA LYS A 175 14.89 -27.06 -8.74
C LYS A 175 16.27 -27.70 -8.60
N ASN A 176 17.18 -27.40 -9.52
CA ASN A 176 18.56 -27.92 -9.48
C ASN A 176 19.33 -27.44 -8.24
N ALA A 177 19.18 -26.17 -7.86
CA ALA A 177 19.81 -25.66 -6.64
C ALA A 177 19.29 -26.40 -5.40
N LEU A 178 17.98 -26.62 -5.28
CA LEU A 178 17.37 -27.36 -4.17
C LEU A 178 17.78 -28.83 -4.14
N VAL A 179 17.89 -29.49 -5.30
CA VAL A 179 18.38 -30.88 -5.38
C VAL A 179 19.81 -30.99 -4.85
N ASN A 180 20.68 -30.05 -5.20
CA ASN A 180 22.06 -29.99 -4.71
C ASN A 180 22.12 -29.70 -3.20
N LEU A 181 21.33 -28.76 -2.71
CA LEU A 181 21.26 -28.42 -1.28
C LEU A 181 20.70 -29.57 -0.44
N GLY A 182 19.69 -30.27 -0.95
CA GLY A 182 19.07 -31.41 -0.30
C GLY A 182 19.83 -32.74 -0.44
N ASN A 183 20.98 -32.73 -1.13
CA ASN A 183 21.77 -33.92 -1.47
C ASN A 183 20.89 -35.06 -2.03
N SER A 184 20.01 -34.72 -2.98
CA SER A 184 19.09 -35.67 -3.63
C SER A 184 19.59 -36.02 -5.03
N LYS A 185 19.14 -37.17 -5.54
CA LYS A 185 19.48 -37.62 -6.90
C LYS A 185 18.81 -36.78 -7.98
N ASP A 186 17.54 -36.48 -7.79
CA ASP A 186 16.71 -35.71 -8.71
C ASP A 186 15.58 -34.98 -7.95
N TRP A 187 14.87 -34.10 -8.67
CA TRP A 187 13.77 -33.30 -8.14
C TRP A 187 12.63 -34.16 -7.60
N ASN A 188 12.23 -35.20 -8.33
CA ASN A 188 11.13 -36.08 -7.96
C ASN A 188 11.43 -36.86 -6.67
N ALA A 189 12.67 -37.34 -6.52
CA ALA A 189 13.14 -37.98 -5.29
C ALA A 189 13.17 -37.00 -4.11
N LEU A 190 13.55 -35.73 -4.35
CA LEU A 190 13.56 -34.70 -3.31
C LEU A 190 12.14 -34.40 -2.82
N VAL A 191 11.20 -34.14 -3.74
CA VAL A 191 9.79 -33.86 -3.43
C VAL A 191 9.15 -35.07 -2.72
N LYS A 192 9.44 -36.29 -3.16
CA LYS A 192 8.94 -37.51 -2.48
C LYS A 192 9.45 -37.62 -1.04
N ARG A 193 10.71 -37.24 -0.79
CA ARG A 193 11.26 -37.19 0.57
C ARG A 193 10.60 -36.11 1.42
N ALA A 194 10.36 -34.94 0.84
CA ALA A 194 9.65 -33.83 1.51
C ALA A 194 8.24 -34.25 1.91
N ASN A 195 7.45 -34.79 0.97
CA ASN A 195 6.08 -35.28 1.22
C ASN A 195 6.02 -36.42 2.24
N ALA A 196 7.05 -37.25 2.33
CA ALA A 196 7.13 -38.33 3.32
C ALA A 196 7.59 -37.85 4.71
N GLY A 197 7.76 -36.54 4.92
CA GLY A 197 8.29 -35.97 6.16
C GLY A 197 9.76 -36.32 6.42
N LYS A 198 10.48 -36.90 5.45
CA LYS A 198 11.89 -37.30 5.62
C LYS A 198 12.86 -36.12 5.60
N LEU A 199 12.36 -34.92 5.31
CA LEU A 199 13.10 -33.67 5.42
C LEU A 199 12.76 -32.91 6.71
N ASP A 200 11.80 -33.40 7.52
CA ASP A 200 11.50 -32.82 8.82
C ASP A 200 12.70 -33.00 9.76
N GLY A 201 13.28 -31.88 10.21
CA GLY A 201 14.49 -31.85 11.03
C GLY A 201 15.81 -31.86 10.25
N VAL A 202 15.76 -31.86 8.91
CA VAL A 202 16.95 -31.62 8.09
C VAL A 202 17.23 -30.12 8.06
N ASN A 203 18.23 -29.73 8.86
CA ASN A 203 18.72 -28.37 8.90
C ASN A 203 19.80 -28.18 7.83
N VAL A 204 19.58 -27.26 6.88
CA VAL A 204 20.58 -26.94 5.85
C VAL A 204 21.35 -25.71 6.27
N LEU A 205 22.67 -25.84 6.37
CA LEU A 205 23.58 -24.73 6.66
C LEU A 205 24.12 -24.15 5.36
N LEU A 206 23.86 -22.87 5.17
CA LEU A 206 24.28 -22.12 4.00
C LEU A 206 25.36 -21.09 4.38
N ARG A 207 26.30 -20.88 3.47
CA ARG A 207 27.15 -19.68 3.49
C ARG A 207 26.30 -18.48 3.04
N PRO A 208 26.61 -17.24 3.48
CA PRO A 208 25.83 -16.05 3.13
C PRO A 208 25.62 -15.89 1.61
N VAL A 209 26.66 -16.13 0.82
CA VAL A 209 26.58 -16.04 -0.65
C VAL A 209 25.62 -17.08 -1.24
N SER A 210 25.54 -18.29 -0.65
CA SER A 210 24.61 -19.33 -1.10
C SER A 210 23.17 -19.00 -0.70
N ALA A 211 22.97 -18.38 0.47
CA ALA A 211 21.68 -17.87 0.91
C ALA A 211 21.16 -16.76 -0.02
N GLU A 212 22.01 -15.78 -0.33
CA GLU A 212 21.69 -14.71 -1.28
C GLU A 212 21.41 -15.26 -2.69
N SER A 213 22.19 -16.24 -3.15
CA SER A 213 21.94 -16.90 -4.43
C SER A 213 20.59 -17.63 -4.45
N LEU A 214 20.18 -18.26 -3.34
CA LEU A 214 18.89 -18.92 -3.24
C LEU A 214 17.74 -17.89 -3.26
N GLU A 215 17.87 -16.80 -2.50
CA GLU A 215 16.90 -15.70 -2.48
C GLU A 215 16.72 -15.08 -3.88
N ASN A 216 17.80 -14.86 -4.61
CA ASN A 216 17.76 -14.35 -5.98
C ASN A 216 17.09 -15.33 -6.96
N LEU A 217 17.35 -16.63 -6.83
CA LEU A 217 16.69 -17.65 -7.65
C LEU A 217 15.19 -17.71 -7.39
N VAL A 218 14.78 -17.59 -6.13
CA VAL A 218 13.35 -17.55 -5.75
C VAL A 218 12.72 -16.28 -6.27
N THR A 219 13.32 -15.12 -6.03
CA THR A 219 12.83 -13.82 -6.53
C THR A 219 12.64 -13.81 -8.04
N THR A 220 13.58 -14.40 -8.79
CA THR A 220 13.49 -14.52 -10.25
C THR A 220 12.38 -15.51 -10.66
N SER A 221 12.16 -16.57 -9.90
CA SER A 221 11.14 -17.59 -10.20
C SER A 221 9.73 -17.19 -9.76
N THR A 222 9.61 -16.23 -8.84
CA THR A 222 8.34 -15.67 -8.34
C THR A 222 7.99 -14.31 -8.97
N ALA A 223 8.87 -13.78 -9.83
CA ALA A 223 8.61 -12.54 -10.56
C ALA A 223 7.49 -12.77 -11.60
N PRO A 224 6.60 -11.79 -11.81
CA PRO A 224 5.49 -11.87 -12.76
C PRO A 224 5.95 -11.86 -14.23
#